data_AF-A0A0G0TPJ5-F1
#
_entry.id   AF-A0A0G0TPJ5-F1
#
_cell.length_a   1.000
_cell.length_b   1.000
_cell.length_c   1.000
_cell.angle_alpha   90.00
_cell.angle_beta   90.00
_cell.angle_gamma   90.00
#
_symmetry.space_group_name_H-M   'P 1'
#
loop_
_entity.id
_entity.type
_entity.pdbx_description
1 polymer ?
#
loop_
_entity_poly.entity_id
_entity_poly.type
_entity_poly.pdbx_seq_one_letter_code
_entity_poly.pdbx_strand_id
1 'polypeptide(L)'
;MRWVRQLRKFKADGFNGEEVLCLHVCIPYKKETFMDAIKKAARDVRPELVIIHSTIPLGTTKRVYKEVGIPVAHSPIRGDHPALYQGIKNNFVKYVAGVNKNATDLAIRHLKSLGIKKVKDAKDPINTELGKLVNTFAYAWSIILCKWVERLSQETGADFDIVYSDFIETYNQGYRRKSPNVLQPILKPTAGPIGGHCLIPNTKLLKRVDNYGFTDFILKENRRYKK
;
A
#
# COMPACT_ATOMS: atom_id res chain seq x y z
N MET A 1 5.45 29.67 -0.23
CA MET A 1 5.67 28.51 0.67
C MET A 1 4.57 28.55 1.72
N ARG A 2 3.53 27.70 1.61
CA ARG A 2 2.37 27.68 2.53
C ARG A 2 2.15 26.25 3.04
N TRP A 3 1.77 26.17 4.30
CA TRP A 3 1.97 25.06 5.24
C TRP A 3 1.05 23.86 5.01
N VAL A 4 1.55 22.66 5.29
CA VAL A 4 0.77 21.42 5.44
C VAL A 4 0.03 21.47 6.78
N ARG A 5 -1.29 21.71 6.76
CA ARG A 5 -2.15 21.55 7.95
C ARG A 5 -2.53 20.08 8.12
N GLN A 6 -2.06 19.45 9.19
CA GLN A 6 -2.52 18.14 9.64
C GLN A 6 -3.74 18.34 10.55
N LEU A 7 -4.96 18.19 10.01
CA LEU A 7 -6.20 18.43 10.76
C LEU A 7 -6.61 17.19 11.58
N ARG A 8 -6.74 17.38 12.90
CA ARG A 8 -7.13 16.35 13.88
C ARG A 8 -8.61 16.37 14.28
N LYS A 9 -9.44 17.28 13.75
CA LYS A 9 -10.90 17.29 13.93
C LYS A 9 -11.58 17.81 12.67
N PHE A 10 -12.63 17.13 12.23
CA PHE A 10 -13.43 17.49 11.04
C PHE A 10 -14.53 18.47 11.47
N LYS A 11 -14.17 19.74 11.68
CA LYS A 11 -14.99 20.87 11.25
C LYS A 11 -14.28 21.45 10.03
N ALA A 12 -15.00 22.07 9.10
CA ALA A 12 -14.44 22.64 7.89
C ALA A 12 -13.57 23.87 8.24
N ASP A 13 -12.41 23.63 8.85
CA ASP A 13 -11.60 24.65 9.51
C ASP A 13 -10.81 25.45 8.46
N GLY A 14 -11.49 26.39 7.79
CA GLY A 14 -10.82 27.55 7.19
C GLY A 14 -10.66 27.59 5.67
N PHE A 15 -11.55 26.94 4.90
CA PHE A 15 -11.60 27.10 3.43
C PHE A 15 -12.63 28.13 2.96
N ASN A 16 -12.99 29.11 3.81
CA ASN A 16 -14.02 30.10 3.48
C ASN A 16 -13.64 30.90 2.21
N GLY A 17 -14.25 30.55 1.09
CA GLY A 17 -14.10 31.23 -0.20
C GLY A 17 -12.95 30.74 -1.09
N GLU A 18 -12.13 29.77 -0.67
CA GLU A 18 -11.04 29.24 -1.48
C GLU A 18 -11.47 28.01 -2.30
N GLU A 19 -11.10 27.98 -3.58
CA GLU A 19 -11.30 26.83 -4.46
C GLU A 19 -10.33 25.70 -4.11
N VAL A 20 -10.85 24.50 -3.86
CA VAL A 20 -10.03 23.34 -3.50
C VAL A 20 -9.84 22.43 -4.71
N LEU A 21 -8.65 22.46 -5.28
CA LEU A 21 -8.32 21.65 -6.46
C LEU A 21 -8.36 20.14 -6.19
N CYS A 22 -7.93 19.69 -5.01
CA CYS A 22 -7.77 18.27 -4.73
C CYS A 22 -8.00 17.89 -3.26
N LEU A 23 -8.84 16.87 -3.04
CA LEU A 23 -9.04 16.20 -1.76
C LEU A 23 -8.18 14.93 -1.67
N HIS A 24 -7.22 14.93 -0.75
CA HIS A 24 -6.40 13.75 -0.46
C HIS A 24 -7.02 12.89 0.65
N VAL A 25 -7.36 11.63 0.32
CA VAL A 25 -7.93 10.68 1.28
C VAL A 25 -6.85 9.80 1.90
N CYS A 26 -6.45 10.15 3.11
CA CYS A 26 -5.38 9.51 3.90
C CYS A 26 -5.88 8.89 5.21
N ILE A 27 -7.15 8.48 5.27
CA ILE A 27 -7.76 7.86 6.46
C ILE A 27 -7.76 6.33 6.34
N PRO A 28 -7.62 5.57 7.44
CA PRO A 28 -7.70 4.11 7.38
C PRO A 28 -9.00 3.63 6.76
N TYR A 29 -8.94 2.59 5.92
CA TYR A 29 -10.14 1.97 5.40
C TYR A 29 -10.89 1.23 6.53
N LYS A 30 -12.10 1.70 6.82
CA LYS A 30 -13.07 1.08 7.71
C LYS A 30 -14.37 0.91 6.94
N LYS A 31 -14.89 -0.31 6.84
CA LYS A 31 -16.01 -0.66 5.93
C LYS A 31 -17.23 0.23 6.18
N GLU A 32 -17.47 0.57 7.44
CA GLU A 32 -18.65 1.27 7.94
C GLU A 32 -18.58 2.79 7.77
N THR A 33 -17.37 3.38 7.76
CA THR A 33 -17.21 4.85 7.89
C THR A 33 -16.42 5.50 6.76
N PHE A 34 -15.67 4.72 5.97
CA PHE A 34 -14.76 5.27 4.97
C PHE A 34 -15.51 6.04 3.87
N MET A 35 -16.61 5.47 3.35
CA MET A 35 -17.39 6.10 2.29
C MET A 35 -18.08 7.37 2.78
N ASP A 36 -18.69 7.34 3.96
CA ASP A 36 -19.41 8.48 4.51
C ASP A 36 -18.49 9.66 4.84
N ALA A 37 -17.28 9.38 5.34
CA ALA A 37 -16.26 10.40 5.55
C ALA A 37 -15.87 11.11 4.24
N ILE A 38 -15.66 10.35 3.16
CA ILE A 38 -15.32 10.93 1.85
C ILE A 38 -16.49 11.72 1.27
N LYS A 39 -17.72 11.18 1.31
CA LYS A 39 -18.92 11.88 0.83
C LYS A 39 -19.14 13.19 1.56
N LYS A 40 -19.02 13.18 2.88
CA LYS A 40 -19.12 14.39 3.71
C LYS A 40 -18.04 15.40 3.32
N ALA A 41 -16.78 14.97 3.26
CA ALA A 41 -15.67 15.83 2.87
C ALA A 41 -15.86 16.44 1.46
N ALA A 42 -16.25 15.63 0.47
CA ALA A 42 -16.47 16.09 -0.90
C ALA A 42 -17.63 17.09 -0.99
N ARG A 43 -18.71 16.90 -0.21
CA ARG A 43 -19.84 17.83 -0.15
C ARG A 43 -19.45 19.17 0.49
N ASP A 44 -18.72 19.11 1.60
CA ASP A 44 -18.37 20.29 2.38
C ASP A 44 -17.29 21.13 1.66
N VAL A 45 -16.34 20.46 1.00
CA VAL A 45 -15.16 21.09 0.37
C VAL A 45 -15.36 21.36 -1.12
N ARG A 46 -16.24 20.63 -1.80
CA ARG A 46 -16.50 20.69 -3.26
C ARG A 46 -15.22 20.66 -4.11
N PRO A 47 -14.36 19.64 -3.99
CA PRO A 47 -13.10 19.58 -4.72
C PRO A 47 -13.30 19.20 -6.20
N GLU A 48 -12.37 19.60 -7.06
CA GLU A 48 -12.36 19.14 -8.47
C GLU A 48 -11.87 17.70 -8.65
N LEU A 49 -11.06 17.20 -7.71
CA LEU A 49 -10.46 15.87 -7.76
C LEU A 49 -10.40 15.24 -6.37
N VAL A 50 -10.64 13.93 -6.29
CA VAL A 50 -10.33 13.12 -5.11
C VAL A 50 -9.19 12.15 -5.42
N ILE A 51 -8.14 12.15 -4.60
CA ILE A 51 -7.06 11.16 -4.68
C ILE A 51 -7.05 10.30 -3.41
N ILE A 52 -7.30 9.01 -3.57
CA ILE A 52 -7.24 8.03 -2.48
C ILE A 52 -5.80 7.53 -2.34
N HIS A 53 -5.20 7.76 -1.18
CA HIS A 53 -3.86 7.27 -0.83
C HIS A 53 -3.87 6.06 0.12
N SER A 54 -5.01 5.84 0.74
CA SER A 54 -5.27 4.78 1.70
C SER A 54 -5.25 3.42 1.00
N THR A 55 -4.80 2.37 1.70
CA THR A 55 -4.96 1.02 1.17
C THR A 55 -6.42 0.60 1.28
N ILE A 56 -7.02 0.23 0.15
CA ILE A 56 -8.46 -0.01 0.02
C ILE A 56 -8.73 -1.37 -0.67
N PRO A 57 -9.89 -2.00 -0.43
CA PRO A 57 -10.32 -3.18 -1.19
C PRO A 57 -10.52 -2.88 -2.67
N LEU A 58 -10.53 -3.94 -3.47
CA LEU A 58 -10.83 -3.86 -4.91
C LEU A 58 -12.21 -3.22 -5.18
N GLY A 59 -12.26 -2.42 -6.23
CA GLY A 59 -13.43 -1.68 -6.69
C GLY A 59 -13.80 -0.47 -5.84
N THR A 60 -13.05 -0.14 -4.80
CA THR A 60 -13.40 0.98 -3.90
C THR A 60 -13.34 2.33 -4.63
N THR A 61 -12.35 2.55 -5.49
CA THR A 61 -12.19 3.81 -6.24
C THR A 61 -13.40 4.09 -7.14
N LYS A 62 -13.85 3.07 -7.88
CA LYS A 62 -15.03 3.17 -8.75
C LYS A 62 -16.32 3.39 -7.94
N ARG A 63 -16.44 2.80 -6.74
CA ARG A 63 -17.57 3.07 -5.83
C ARG A 63 -17.55 4.51 -5.32
N VAL A 64 -16.39 5.02 -4.89
CA VAL A 64 -16.26 6.43 -4.45
C VAL A 64 -16.68 7.38 -5.55
N TYR A 65 -16.23 7.14 -6.79
CA TYR A 65 -16.65 7.94 -7.94
C TYR A 65 -18.16 7.99 -8.14
N LYS A 66 -18.85 6.84 -8.07
CA LYS A 66 -20.31 6.77 -8.19
C LYS A 66 -21.04 7.59 -7.12
N GLU A 67 -20.51 7.64 -5.91
CA GLU A 67 -21.13 8.33 -4.78
C GLU A 67 -20.89 9.84 -4.79
N VAL A 68 -19.71 10.29 -5.25
CA VAL A 68 -19.32 11.71 -5.20
C VAL A 68 -19.51 12.45 -6.52
N GLY A 69 -19.61 11.75 -7.65
CA GLY A 69 -19.87 12.34 -8.97
C GLY A 69 -18.74 13.18 -9.58
N ILE A 70 -17.61 13.33 -8.89
CA ILE A 70 -16.43 14.09 -9.33
C ILE A 70 -15.26 13.16 -9.65
N PRO A 71 -14.25 13.58 -10.45
CA PRO A 71 -13.07 12.78 -10.75
C PRO A 71 -12.42 12.14 -9.50
N VAL A 72 -12.18 10.82 -9.56
CA VAL A 72 -11.53 10.06 -8.48
C VAL A 72 -10.36 9.25 -9.05
N ALA A 73 -9.23 9.31 -8.36
CA ALA A 73 -8.08 8.46 -8.60
C ALA A 73 -7.61 7.73 -7.35
N HIS A 74 -6.97 6.59 -7.55
CA HIS A 74 -6.25 5.88 -6.50
C HIS A 74 -4.75 5.93 -6.77
N SER A 75 -4.02 6.25 -5.71
CA SER A 75 -2.57 6.33 -5.72
C SER A 75 -2.03 5.88 -4.36
N PRO A 76 -1.90 4.57 -4.11
CA PRO A 76 -1.56 4.06 -2.79
C PRO A 76 -0.17 4.51 -2.35
N ILE A 77 0.05 4.61 -1.04
CA ILE A 77 1.36 4.94 -0.47
C ILE A 77 2.28 3.71 -0.49
N ARG A 78 3.54 3.91 -0.86
CA ARG A 78 4.64 2.94 -0.78
C ARG A 78 5.78 3.56 0.03
N GLY A 79 6.49 2.72 0.78
CA GLY A 79 7.49 3.14 1.76
C GLY A 79 7.01 2.99 3.20
N ASP A 80 7.92 3.26 4.12
CA ASP A 80 7.82 3.06 5.55
C ASP A 80 8.21 4.33 6.32
N HIS A 81 7.76 4.41 7.57
CA HIS A 81 8.21 5.43 8.51
C HIS A 81 9.53 5.00 9.15
N PRO A 82 10.45 5.95 9.44
CA PRO A 82 10.25 7.41 9.44
C PRO A 82 10.50 8.10 8.09
N ALA A 83 11.14 7.45 7.11
CA ALA A 83 11.59 8.07 5.87
C ALA A 83 10.50 8.27 4.79
N LEU A 84 9.22 8.29 5.19
CA LEU A 84 8.08 8.25 4.27
C LEU A 84 8.06 9.41 3.27
N TYR A 85 8.45 10.61 3.71
CA TYR A 85 8.54 11.78 2.84
C TYR A 85 9.51 11.53 1.67
N GLN A 86 10.72 11.04 1.95
CA GLN A 86 11.71 10.71 0.93
C GLN A 86 11.24 9.54 0.06
N GLY A 87 10.56 8.56 0.67
CA GLY A 87 9.89 7.46 -0.01
C GLY A 87 8.94 7.95 -1.11
N ILE A 88 8.03 8.86 -0.75
CA ILE A 88 7.02 9.43 -1.66
C ILE A 88 7.66 10.37 -2.69
N LYS A 89 8.59 11.23 -2.26
CA LYS A 89 9.15 12.28 -3.10
C LYS A 89 10.12 11.72 -4.16
N ASN A 90 10.98 10.78 -3.76
CA ASN A 90 12.20 10.44 -4.50
C ASN A 90 12.36 8.93 -4.78
N ASN A 91 12.07 8.07 -3.81
CA ASN A 91 12.51 6.66 -3.89
C ASN A 91 11.57 5.81 -4.72
N PHE A 92 10.28 5.83 -4.41
CA PHE A 92 9.30 4.92 -4.98
C PHE A 92 8.51 5.54 -6.13
N VAL A 93 8.16 4.71 -7.12
CA VAL A 93 7.17 5.08 -8.13
C VAL A 93 5.80 5.24 -7.46
N LYS A 94 5.21 6.41 -7.62
CA LYS A 94 3.84 6.76 -7.27
C LYS A 94 2.93 6.35 -8.42
N TYR A 95 2.39 5.14 -8.34
CA TYR A 95 1.39 4.67 -9.29
C TYR A 95 0.09 5.44 -9.09
N VAL A 96 -0.57 5.81 -10.20
CA VAL A 96 -1.81 6.58 -10.22
C VAL A 96 -2.73 5.96 -11.24
N ALA A 97 -4.00 5.76 -10.88
CA ALA A 97 -5.02 5.45 -11.85
C ALA A 97 -6.36 6.08 -11.43
N GLY A 98 -6.92 6.88 -12.32
CA GLY A 98 -8.25 7.46 -12.25
C GLY A 98 -9.31 6.52 -12.78
N VAL A 99 -10.57 6.73 -12.40
CA VAL A 99 -11.72 5.98 -12.95
C VAL A 99 -11.91 6.16 -14.46
N ASN A 100 -11.31 7.22 -15.03
CA ASN A 100 -11.21 7.50 -16.45
C ASN A 100 -9.92 8.30 -16.72
N LYS A 101 -9.62 8.55 -18.00
CA LYS A 101 -8.42 9.27 -18.43
C LYS A 101 -8.31 10.67 -17.82
N ASN A 102 -9.41 11.43 -17.77
CA ASN A 102 -9.41 12.78 -17.19
C ASN A 102 -9.00 12.76 -15.70
N ALA A 103 -9.58 11.85 -14.90
CA ALA A 103 -9.22 11.70 -13.49
C ALA A 103 -7.75 11.29 -13.30
N THR A 104 -7.23 10.42 -14.17
CA THR A 104 -5.81 10.05 -14.17
C THR A 104 -4.92 11.26 -14.46
N ASP A 105 -5.22 12.02 -15.51
CA ASP A 105 -4.41 13.16 -15.94
C ASP A 105 -4.42 14.28 -14.89
N LEU A 106 -5.57 14.57 -14.29
CA LEU A 106 -5.70 15.51 -13.16
C LEU A 106 -4.83 15.07 -11.98
N ALA A 107 -4.92 13.81 -11.57
CA ALA A 107 -4.14 13.29 -10.44
C ALA A 107 -2.64 13.27 -10.71
N ILE A 108 -2.21 12.91 -11.93
CA ILE A 108 -0.79 12.93 -12.31
C ILE A 108 -0.25 14.37 -12.31
N ARG A 109 -0.98 15.31 -12.90
CA ARG A 109 -0.58 16.73 -12.91
C ARG A 109 -0.44 17.27 -11.49
N HIS A 110 -1.42 17.02 -10.64
CA HIS A 110 -1.39 17.45 -9.24
C HIS A 110 -0.22 16.82 -8.46
N LEU A 111 -0.01 15.50 -8.57
CA LEU A 111 1.08 14.85 -7.85
C LEU A 111 2.47 15.30 -8.34
N LYS A 112 2.62 15.59 -9.64
CA LYS A 112 3.86 16.16 -10.19
C LYS A 112 4.08 17.61 -9.73
N SER A 113 3.04 18.43 -9.62
CA SER A 113 3.17 19.81 -9.12
C SER A 113 3.62 19.86 -7.65
N LEU A 114 3.28 18.83 -6.87
CA LEU A 114 3.83 18.59 -5.53
C LEU A 114 5.30 18.12 -5.54
N GLY A 115 5.95 18.06 -6.70
CA GLY A 115 7.35 17.68 -6.92
C GLY A 115 7.65 16.19 -6.72
N ILE A 116 6.67 15.30 -6.82
CA ILE A 116 6.91 13.85 -6.81
C ILE A 116 7.60 13.46 -8.11
N LYS A 117 8.83 12.95 -8.01
CA LYS A 117 9.69 12.73 -9.20
C LYS A 117 9.22 11.59 -10.09
N LYS A 118 8.67 10.53 -9.50
CA LYS A 118 8.34 9.28 -10.20
C LYS A 118 6.84 9.03 -10.13
N VAL A 119 6.08 9.53 -11.09
CA VAL A 119 4.64 9.29 -11.21
C VAL A 119 4.36 8.46 -12.46
N LYS A 120 3.61 7.37 -12.30
CA LYS A 120 3.30 6.43 -13.41
C LYS A 120 1.81 6.12 -13.47
N ASP A 121 1.26 6.23 -14.67
CA ASP A 121 -0.09 5.79 -14.98
C ASP A 121 -0.19 4.26 -14.89
N ALA A 122 -1.12 3.78 -14.06
CA ALA A 122 -1.45 2.37 -13.87
C ALA A 122 -2.72 1.94 -14.62
N LYS A 123 -3.26 2.82 -15.49
CA LYS A 123 -4.35 2.61 -16.45
C LYS A 123 -5.74 2.43 -15.83
N ASP A 124 -5.90 1.50 -14.88
CA ASP A 124 -7.16 1.25 -14.18
C ASP A 124 -6.94 1.23 -12.65
N PRO A 125 -7.83 1.84 -11.85
CA PRO A 125 -7.76 1.80 -10.39
C PRO A 125 -7.57 0.40 -9.82
N ILE A 126 -8.16 -0.64 -10.45
CA ILE A 126 -8.03 -2.02 -10.01
C ILE A 126 -6.56 -2.47 -9.94
N ASN A 127 -5.70 -1.99 -10.84
CA ASN A 127 -4.28 -2.31 -10.87
C ASN A 127 -3.56 -1.71 -9.65
N THR A 128 -3.92 -0.49 -9.27
CA THR A 128 -3.33 0.16 -8.08
C THR A 128 -3.87 -0.42 -6.77
N GLU A 129 -5.15 -0.77 -6.70
CA GLU A 129 -5.79 -1.42 -5.55
C GLU A 129 -5.17 -2.80 -5.31
N LEU A 130 -5.19 -3.66 -6.33
CA LEU A 130 -4.64 -5.01 -6.25
C LEU A 130 -3.12 -4.98 -6.07
N GLY A 131 -2.41 -4.12 -6.82
CA GLY A 131 -0.95 -4.02 -6.76
C GLY A 131 -0.45 -3.66 -5.36
N LYS A 132 -1.15 -2.80 -4.62
CA LYS A 132 -0.80 -2.51 -3.22
C LYS A 132 -0.96 -3.73 -2.32
N LEU A 133 -2.08 -4.44 -2.45
CA LEU A 133 -2.38 -5.61 -1.62
C LEU A 133 -1.41 -6.76 -1.90
N VAL A 134 -1.20 -7.11 -3.18
CA VAL A 134 -0.28 -8.17 -3.61
C VAL A 134 1.16 -7.87 -3.20
N ASN A 135 1.63 -6.63 -3.39
CA ASN A 135 3.00 -6.27 -3.00
C ASN A 135 3.22 -6.45 -1.48
N THR A 136 2.26 -6.07 -0.64
CA THR A 136 2.37 -6.29 0.81
C THR A 136 2.17 -7.76 1.20
N PHE A 137 1.35 -8.50 0.46
CA PHE A 137 1.14 -9.93 0.66
C PHE A 137 2.42 -10.73 0.37
N ALA A 138 3.09 -10.48 -0.75
CA ALA A 138 4.35 -11.12 -1.10
C ALA A 138 5.44 -10.89 -0.04
N TYR A 139 5.48 -9.70 0.55
CA TYR A 139 6.40 -9.43 1.66
C TYR A 139 6.01 -10.20 2.94
N ALA A 140 4.72 -10.24 3.29
CA ALA A 140 4.24 -11.04 4.41
C ALA A 140 4.56 -12.54 4.23
N TRP A 141 4.42 -13.04 3.00
CA TRP A 141 4.79 -14.41 2.63
C TRP A 141 6.26 -14.69 2.88
N SER A 142 7.13 -13.80 2.41
CA SER A 142 8.59 -13.94 2.58
C SER A 142 8.98 -13.96 4.07
N ILE A 143 8.32 -13.15 4.91
CA ILE A 143 8.55 -13.16 6.37
C ILE A 143 8.11 -14.49 6.99
N ILE A 144 6.93 -15.01 6.62
CA ILE A 144 6.45 -16.30 7.15
C ILE A 144 7.37 -17.45 6.71
N LEU A 145 7.83 -17.45 5.46
CA LEU A 145 8.81 -18.41 4.96
C LEU A 145 10.10 -18.35 5.78
N CYS A 146 10.67 -17.16 5.99
CA CYS A 146 11.90 -16.97 6.78
C CYS A 146 11.75 -17.52 8.21
N LYS A 147 10.63 -17.20 8.89
CA LYS A 147 10.36 -17.74 10.24
C LYS A 147 10.14 -19.26 10.25
N TRP A 148 9.56 -19.81 9.19
CA TRP A 148 9.39 -21.26 9.08
C TRP A 148 10.73 -21.96 8.89
N VAL A 149 11.65 -21.41 8.09
CA VAL A 149 13.00 -21.93 7.93
C VAL A 149 13.79 -21.85 9.24
N GLU A 150 13.69 -20.75 10.00
CA GLU A 150 14.31 -20.64 11.34
C GLU A 150 13.87 -21.78 12.27
N ARG A 151 12.57 -22.08 12.31
CA ARG A 151 12.05 -23.19 13.12
C ARG A 151 12.58 -24.54 12.63
N LEU A 152 12.58 -24.77 11.33
CA LEU A 152 13.07 -26.02 10.75
C LEU A 152 14.56 -26.23 11.06
N SER A 153 15.36 -25.15 10.99
CA SER A 153 16.76 -25.15 11.42
C SER A 153 16.91 -25.57 12.89
N GLN A 154 16.08 -25.02 13.79
CA GLN A 154 16.09 -25.40 15.21
C GLN A 154 15.69 -26.88 15.43
N GLU A 155 14.69 -27.38 14.71
CA GLU A 155 14.19 -28.75 14.83
C GLU A 155 15.18 -29.79 14.29
N THR A 156 15.97 -29.43 13.28
CA THR A 156 16.89 -30.33 12.59
C THR A 156 18.35 -30.19 13.04
N GLY A 157 18.69 -29.12 13.77
CA GLY A 157 20.06 -28.75 14.10
C GLY A 157 20.83 -28.10 12.95
N ALA A 158 20.17 -27.76 11.83
CA ALA A 158 20.80 -27.07 10.71
C ALA A 158 21.07 -25.59 11.03
N ASP A 159 22.17 -25.06 10.51
CA ASP A 159 22.52 -23.64 10.66
C ASP A 159 21.63 -22.77 9.74
N PHE A 160 20.81 -21.90 10.34
CA PHE A 160 19.93 -20.98 9.62
C PHE A 160 20.69 -20.05 8.66
N ASP A 161 21.83 -19.53 9.09
CA ASP A 161 22.59 -18.57 8.29
C ASP A 161 23.17 -19.24 7.04
N ILE A 162 23.51 -20.53 7.13
CA ILE A 162 23.91 -21.31 5.96
C ILE A 162 22.68 -21.60 5.07
N VAL A 163 21.65 -22.27 5.60
CA VAL A 163 20.56 -22.81 4.76
C VAL A 163 19.63 -21.75 4.17
N TYR A 164 19.55 -20.56 4.77
CA TYR A 164 18.72 -19.46 4.28
C TYR A 164 19.55 -18.32 3.73
N SER A 165 20.39 -17.69 4.56
CA SER A 165 21.08 -16.45 4.19
C SER A 165 22.12 -16.69 3.10
N ASP A 166 23.06 -17.62 3.32
CA ASP A 166 24.19 -17.88 2.41
C ASP A 166 23.73 -18.54 1.09
N PHE A 167 22.85 -19.55 1.17
CA PHE A 167 22.30 -20.19 -0.04
C PHE A 167 21.55 -19.20 -0.93
N ILE A 168 20.72 -18.31 -0.36
CA ILE A 168 20.01 -17.30 -1.16
C ILE A 168 20.99 -16.23 -1.67
N GLU A 169 21.96 -15.82 -0.87
CA GLU A 169 22.95 -14.82 -1.27
C GLU A 169 23.79 -15.30 -2.46
N THR A 170 24.39 -16.48 -2.37
CA THR A 170 25.21 -17.06 -3.43
C THR A 170 24.37 -17.35 -4.69
N TYR A 171 23.14 -17.85 -4.54
CA TYR A 171 22.18 -17.97 -5.66
C TYR A 171 21.92 -16.61 -6.34
N ASN A 172 21.61 -15.59 -5.55
CA ASN A 172 21.33 -14.24 -6.05
C ASN A 172 22.55 -13.63 -6.74
N GLN A 173 23.77 -13.87 -6.24
CA GLN A 173 25.02 -13.41 -6.87
C GLN A 173 25.18 -14.04 -8.27
N GLY A 174 24.96 -15.34 -8.40
CA GLY A 174 25.04 -16.06 -9.68
C GLY A 174 24.06 -15.53 -10.74
N TYR A 175 22.86 -15.13 -10.32
CA TYR A 175 21.82 -14.64 -11.23
C TYR A 175 21.76 -13.11 -11.38
N ARG A 176 22.46 -12.32 -10.56
CA ARG A 176 22.33 -10.86 -10.52
C ARG A 176 22.48 -10.19 -11.90
N ARG A 177 23.42 -10.66 -12.72
CA ARG A 177 23.67 -10.13 -14.08
C ARG A 177 22.88 -10.86 -15.16
N LYS A 178 22.70 -12.18 -15.03
CA LYS A 178 22.13 -13.04 -16.08
C LYS A 178 20.61 -13.09 -16.05
N SER A 179 20.01 -13.12 -14.87
CA SER A 179 18.56 -13.27 -14.68
C SER A 179 18.09 -12.56 -13.40
N PRO A 180 18.10 -11.22 -13.36
CA PRO A 180 17.73 -10.47 -12.16
C PRO A 180 16.25 -10.68 -11.73
N ASN A 181 15.42 -11.28 -12.57
CA ASN A 181 14.02 -11.60 -12.30
C ASN A 181 13.81 -12.80 -11.36
N VAL A 182 14.85 -13.62 -11.10
CA VAL A 182 14.75 -14.75 -10.16
C VAL A 182 15.32 -14.43 -8.78
N LEU A 183 15.74 -13.19 -8.54
CA LEU A 183 16.33 -12.81 -7.26
C LEU A 183 15.32 -12.95 -6.13
N GLN A 184 15.76 -13.59 -5.06
CA GLN A 184 14.95 -13.86 -3.88
C GLN A 184 15.23 -12.86 -2.77
N PRO A 185 14.23 -12.49 -1.95
CA PRO A 185 14.45 -11.63 -0.80
C PRO A 185 15.26 -12.38 0.28
N ILE A 186 16.27 -11.70 0.83
CA ILE A 186 17.02 -12.17 2.00
C ILE A 186 16.52 -11.39 3.20
N LEU A 187 15.86 -12.09 4.13
CA LEU A 187 15.30 -11.53 5.36
C LEU A 187 16.01 -12.11 6.57
N LYS A 188 15.91 -11.41 7.70
CA LYS A 188 16.29 -11.97 9.01
C LYS A 188 15.04 -12.44 9.75
N PRO A 189 15.13 -13.54 10.51
CA PRO A 189 14.04 -13.93 11.38
C PRO A 189 13.73 -12.84 12.39
N THR A 190 12.46 -12.77 12.77
CA THR A 190 11.97 -11.80 13.76
C THR A 190 11.20 -12.57 14.81
N ALA A 191 11.29 -12.16 16.07
CA ALA A 191 10.46 -12.75 17.12
C ALA A 191 9.00 -12.29 17.00
N GLY A 192 8.06 -13.13 17.47
CA GLY A 192 6.64 -12.78 17.56
C GLY A 192 5.90 -12.72 16.21
N PRO A 193 4.64 -12.27 16.20
CA PRO A 193 3.84 -12.18 14.98
C PRO A 193 4.29 -10.99 14.12
N ILE A 194 4.02 -11.05 12.82
CA ILE A 194 4.11 -9.89 11.92
C ILE A 194 3.24 -8.77 12.49
N GLY A 195 3.90 -7.74 12.98
CA GLY A 195 3.30 -6.56 13.59
C GLY A 195 3.02 -5.43 12.60
N GLY A 196 2.82 -4.23 13.14
CA GLY A 196 2.56 -3.01 12.39
C GLY A 196 1.16 -2.97 11.75
N HIS A 197 0.93 -1.94 10.93
CA HIS A 197 -0.38 -1.62 10.39
C HIS A 197 -0.57 -1.97 8.90
N CYS A 198 0.48 -2.48 8.24
CA CYS A 198 0.47 -2.71 6.80
C CYS A 198 0.16 -4.16 6.44
N LEU A 199 1.05 -5.10 6.78
CA LEU A 199 1.06 -6.41 6.15
C LEU A 199 -0.19 -7.24 6.48
N ILE A 200 -0.40 -7.57 7.76
CA ILE A 200 -1.55 -8.38 8.18
C ILE A 200 -2.90 -7.71 7.90
N PRO A 201 -3.09 -6.40 8.17
CA PRO A 201 -4.32 -5.71 7.78
C PRO A 201 -4.59 -5.77 6.27
N ASN A 202 -3.57 -5.58 5.42
CA ASN A 202 -3.73 -5.68 3.98
C ASN A 202 -4.04 -7.11 3.53
N THR A 203 -3.42 -8.13 4.13
CA THR A 203 -3.77 -9.54 3.87
C THR A 203 -5.24 -9.82 4.18
N LYS A 204 -5.81 -9.22 5.24
CA LYS A 204 -7.25 -9.32 5.52
C LYS A 204 -8.13 -8.61 4.48
N LEU A 205 -7.66 -7.51 3.88
CA LEU A 205 -8.38 -6.87 2.78
C LEU A 205 -8.32 -7.74 1.52
N LEU A 206 -7.17 -8.34 1.22
CA LEU A 206 -6.97 -9.24 0.08
C LEU A 206 -7.78 -10.53 0.22
N LYS A 207 -7.93 -11.06 1.44
CA LYS A 207 -8.75 -12.25 1.74
C LYS A 207 -10.17 -12.16 1.16
N ARG A 208 -10.74 -10.96 1.02
CA ARG A 208 -12.09 -10.77 0.46
C ARG A 208 -12.24 -11.22 -0.99
N VAL A 209 -11.14 -11.37 -1.71
CA VAL A 209 -11.10 -11.77 -3.12
C VAL A 209 -10.21 -13.00 -3.36
N ASP A 210 -9.58 -13.54 -2.31
CA ASP A 210 -8.74 -14.74 -2.40
C ASP A 210 -9.58 -15.98 -2.13
N ASN A 211 -9.89 -16.71 -3.20
CA ASN A 211 -10.61 -17.98 -3.15
C ASN A 211 -9.68 -19.20 -3.11
N TYR A 212 -8.36 -19.00 -3.00
CA TYR A 212 -7.35 -20.06 -3.12
C TYR A 212 -6.70 -20.42 -1.78
N GLY A 213 -7.03 -19.70 -0.69
CA GLY A 213 -6.57 -20.01 0.66
C GLY A 213 -5.16 -19.52 1.01
N PHE A 214 -4.48 -18.82 0.09
CA PHE A 214 -3.12 -18.29 0.34
C PHE A 214 -3.12 -17.25 1.48
N THR A 215 -4.12 -16.37 1.51
CA THR A 215 -4.28 -15.38 2.58
C THR A 215 -4.61 -16.06 3.90
N ASP A 216 -5.39 -17.13 3.88
CA ASP A 216 -5.72 -17.90 5.08
C ASP A 216 -4.51 -18.62 5.67
N PHE A 217 -3.66 -19.19 4.82
CA PHE A 217 -2.38 -19.76 5.25
C PHE A 217 -1.55 -18.73 6.01
N ILE A 218 -1.28 -17.57 5.40
CA ILE A 218 -0.46 -16.52 6.04
C ILE A 218 -1.09 -16.01 7.34
N LEU A 219 -2.41 -15.81 7.36
CA LEU A 219 -3.11 -15.36 8.56
C LEU A 219 -3.09 -16.40 9.69
N LYS A 220 -3.20 -17.70 9.35
CA LYS A 220 -3.11 -18.81 10.30
C LYS A 220 -1.70 -18.95 10.85
N GLU A 221 -0.70 -19.00 9.97
CA GLU A 221 0.70 -19.14 10.36
C GLU A 221 1.16 -17.95 11.21
N ASN A 222 0.77 -16.72 10.85
CA ASN A 222 1.10 -15.56 11.67
C ASN A 222 0.52 -15.61 13.09
N ARG A 223 -0.63 -16.27 13.31
CA ARG A 223 -1.21 -16.43 14.65
C ARG A 223 -0.40 -17.37 15.53
N ARG A 224 0.35 -18.33 14.98
CA ARG A 224 1.20 -19.26 15.75
C ARG A 224 2.32 -18.56 16.50
N TYR A 225 2.69 -17.36 16.07
CA TYR A 225 3.72 -16.55 16.72
C TYR A 225 3.15 -15.56 17.75
N LYS A 226 1.83 -15.55 17.97
CA LYS A 226 1.23 -14.82 19.09
C LYS A 226 1.49 -15.61 20.38
N LYS A 227 1.95 -14.91 21.42
CA LYS A 227 1.93 -15.44 22.78
C LYS A 227 0.50 -15.63 23.25
#